data_AF-W7CVM8-F1
#
_entry.id   AF-W7CVM8-F1
#
_cell.length_a   1.000
_cell.length_b   1.000
_cell.length_c   1.000
_cell.angle_alpha   90.00
_cell.angle_beta   90.00
_cell.angle_gamma   90.00
#
_symmetry.space_group_name_H-M   'P 1'
#
loop_
_entity.id
_entity.type
_entity.pdbx_description
1 polymer ?
#
loop_
_entity_poly.entity_id
_entity_poly.type
_entity_poly.pdbx_seq_one_letter_code
_entity_poly.pdbx_strand_id
1 'polypeptide(L)'
;MGHIVLAGCNHIYSEGLKIILAQTEHTLSSADLTLESLKENVKGAQDIVLLNSDKGITDEIKAYLKAEDLIVGYIASKFSKAEIDSSIEDGVKGLLTFNMDTLGLNFAISTMMENRIFVDPYIDYFTVNHQESAADNISYAMQLRLTSREYEVLKLMAKGQKKQRNLKRT
;
A
#
# COMPACT_ATOMS: atom_id res chain seq x y z
N MET A 1 -2.05 16.82 -10.11
CA MET A 1 -1.66 15.86 -11.16
C MET A 1 -0.30 15.29 -10.80
N GLY A 2 -0.15 13.98 -10.75
CA GLY A 2 1.12 13.33 -10.44
C GLY A 2 1.31 12.09 -11.30
N HIS A 3 2.57 11.76 -11.60
CA HIS A 3 2.96 10.60 -12.38
C HIS A 3 3.23 9.42 -11.44
N ILE A 4 2.73 8.24 -11.80
CA ILE A 4 2.82 7.02 -11.00
C ILE A 4 3.68 6.02 -11.76
N VAL A 5 4.76 5.56 -11.15
CA VAL A 5 5.62 4.50 -11.66
C VAL A 5 5.27 3.21 -10.93
N LEU A 6 4.78 2.21 -11.66
CA LEU A 6 4.51 0.88 -11.12
C LEU A 6 5.65 -0.07 -11.48
N ALA A 7 6.42 -0.53 -10.49
CA ALA A 7 7.62 -1.34 -10.70
C ALA A 7 7.48 -2.78 -10.23
N GLY A 8 7.88 -3.74 -11.07
CA GLY A 8 7.94 -5.17 -10.71
C GLY A 8 6.59 -5.89 -10.62
N CYS A 9 5.50 -5.22 -10.99
CA CYS A 9 4.19 -5.85 -11.15
C CYS A 9 4.11 -6.61 -12.47
N ASN A 10 3.26 -7.64 -12.53
CA ASN A 10 3.05 -8.35 -13.79
C ASN A 10 2.30 -7.46 -14.80
N HIS A 11 2.39 -7.83 -16.08
CA HIS A 11 1.78 -7.06 -17.17
C HIS A 11 0.26 -6.91 -17.01
N ILE A 12 -0.44 -7.98 -16.64
CA ILE A 12 -1.90 -7.99 -16.48
C ILE A 12 -2.35 -6.98 -15.42
N TYR A 13 -1.70 -6.99 -14.25
CA TYR A 13 -2.00 -6.07 -13.17
C TYR A 13 -1.68 -4.63 -13.57
N SER A 14 -0.54 -4.42 -14.23
CA SER A 14 -0.12 -3.08 -14.66
C SER A 14 -1.10 -2.47 -15.66
N GLU A 15 -1.54 -3.24 -16.66
CA GLU A 15 -2.55 -2.78 -17.63
C GLU A 15 -3.92 -2.57 -16.98
N GLY A 16 -4.33 -3.44 -16.05
CA GLY A 16 -5.54 -3.24 -15.25
C GLY A 16 -5.51 -1.93 -14.46
N LEU A 17 -4.37 -1.64 -13.81
CA LEU A 17 -4.18 -0.40 -13.06
C LEU A 17 -4.19 0.84 -13.97
N LYS A 18 -3.58 0.75 -15.17
CA LYS A 18 -3.64 1.82 -16.17
C LYS A 18 -5.08 2.16 -16.55
N ILE A 19 -5.93 1.15 -16.76
CA ILE A 19 -7.34 1.38 -17.12
C ILE A 19 -8.09 2.06 -15.97
N ILE A 20 -7.87 1.60 -14.73
CA ILE A 20 -8.50 2.16 -13.54
C ILE A 20 -8.05 3.62 -13.32
N LEU A 21 -6.76 3.88 -13.45
CA LEU A 21 -6.18 5.21 -13.23
C LEU A 21 -6.33 6.14 -14.44
N ALA A 22 -6.61 5.64 -15.65
CA ALA A 22 -6.94 6.48 -16.81
C ALA A 22 -8.24 7.28 -16.62
N GLN A 23 -9.09 6.85 -15.68
CA GLN A 23 -10.26 7.62 -15.25
C GLN A 23 -9.92 8.74 -14.24
N THR A 24 -8.65 8.87 -13.87
CA THR A 24 -8.12 9.88 -12.94
C THR A 24 -7.18 10.83 -13.68
N GLU A 25 -6.81 11.95 -13.05
CA GLU A 25 -5.84 12.90 -13.63
C GLU A 25 -4.37 12.43 -13.50
N HIS A 26 -4.14 11.16 -13.20
CA HIS A 26 -2.80 10.58 -13.03
C HIS A 26 -2.33 9.88 -14.30
N THR A 27 -1.03 9.97 -14.56
CA THR A 27 -0.38 9.19 -15.63
C THR A 27 0.34 8.01 -15.01
N LEU A 28 0.33 6.85 -15.69
CA LEU A 28 0.97 5.63 -15.18
C LEU A 28 1.98 5.06 -16.17
N SER A 29 3.20 4.82 -15.68
CA SER A 29 4.24 4.04 -16.35
C SER A 29 4.45 2.71 -15.64
N SER A 30 4.84 1.71 -16.41
CA SER A 30 5.22 0.38 -15.89
C SER A 30 6.71 0.19 -16.10
N ALA A 31 7.42 -0.20 -15.05
CA ALA A 31 8.86 -0.42 -15.05
C ALA A 31 9.21 -1.80 -14.48
N ASP A 32 10.38 -2.32 -14.85
CA ASP A 32 10.96 -3.43 -14.11
C ASP A 32 11.48 -2.97 -12.74
N LEU A 33 11.56 -3.90 -11.79
CA LEU A 33 12.11 -3.61 -10.46
C LEU A 33 13.64 -3.63 -10.51
N THR A 34 14.21 -2.71 -11.28
CA THR A 34 15.65 -2.49 -11.39
C THR A 34 15.94 -1.00 -11.22
N LEU A 35 17.15 -0.68 -10.74
CA LEU A 35 17.54 0.71 -10.55
C LEU A 35 17.55 1.50 -11.88
N GLU A 36 18.00 0.86 -12.95
CA GLU A 36 18.08 1.45 -14.29
C GLU A 36 16.68 1.81 -14.81
N SER A 37 15.73 0.87 -14.76
CA SER A 37 14.36 1.11 -15.21
C SER A 37 13.65 2.16 -14.36
N LEU A 38 13.90 2.22 -13.04
CA LEU A 38 13.35 3.26 -12.18
C LEU A 38 13.86 4.65 -12.57
N LYS A 39 15.17 4.80 -12.81
CA LYS A 39 15.79 6.08 -13.23
C LYS A 39 15.26 6.59 -14.57
N GLU A 40 14.92 5.69 -15.49
CA GLU A 40 14.37 6.07 -16.79
C GLU A 40 12.91 6.52 -16.72
N ASN A 41 12.14 5.98 -15.76
CA ASN A 41 10.71 6.23 -15.65
C ASN A 41 10.37 7.35 -14.67
N VAL A 42 11.15 7.53 -13.60
CA VAL A 42 10.95 8.64 -12.66
C VAL A 42 11.40 9.95 -13.31
N LYS A 43 10.51 10.94 -13.34
CA LYS A 43 10.74 12.24 -13.99
C LYS A 43 10.93 13.39 -13.01
N GLY A 44 10.60 13.21 -11.73
CA GLY A 44 10.84 14.20 -10.69
C GLY A 44 10.33 13.80 -9.31
N ALA A 45 10.61 14.64 -8.31
CA ALA A 45 10.32 14.39 -6.90
C ALA A 45 8.82 14.25 -6.54
N GLN A 46 7.91 14.71 -7.42
CA GLN A 46 6.46 14.57 -7.22
C GLN A 46 5.88 13.24 -7.72
N ASP A 47 6.73 12.36 -8.27
CA ASP A 47 6.29 11.07 -8.76
C ASP A 47 6.04 10.11 -7.60
N ILE A 48 4.96 9.34 -7.71
CA ILE A 48 4.70 8.22 -6.80
C ILE A 48 5.30 6.97 -7.41
N VAL A 49 6.15 6.29 -6.64
CA VAL A 49 6.72 5.00 -7.04
C VAL A 49 6.05 3.89 -6.25
N LEU A 50 5.29 3.04 -6.93
CA LEU A 50 4.66 1.85 -6.37
C LEU A 50 5.50 0.61 -6.72
N LEU A 51 6.12 0.00 -5.70
CA LEU A 51 7.00 -1.16 -5.87
C LEU A 51 6.30 -2.45 -5.47
N ASN A 52 6.42 -3.49 -6.28
CA ASN A 52 6.00 -4.83 -5.88
C ASN A 52 7.01 -5.43 -4.89
N SER A 53 6.70 -5.40 -3.58
CA SER A 53 7.61 -5.91 -2.56
C SER A 53 7.72 -7.44 -2.54
N ASP A 54 6.75 -8.17 -3.12
CA ASP A 54 6.82 -9.64 -3.25
C ASP A 54 8.00 -10.09 -4.13
N LYS A 55 8.55 -9.19 -4.95
CA LYS A 55 9.72 -9.47 -5.81
C LYS A 55 11.06 -9.27 -5.10
N GLY A 56 11.06 -8.71 -3.89
CA GLY A 56 12.26 -8.32 -3.17
C GLY A 56 12.82 -7.00 -3.71
N ILE A 57 12.92 -6.01 -2.82
CA ILE A 57 13.46 -4.68 -3.15
C ILE A 57 14.89 -4.62 -2.63
N THR A 58 15.84 -4.31 -3.51
CA THR A 58 17.26 -4.24 -3.15
C THR A 58 17.58 -2.97 -2.36
N ASP A 59 18.65 -3.00 -1.55
CA ASP A 59 19.10 -1.84 -0.78
C ASP A 59 19.53 -0.67 -1.69
N GLU A 60 20.04 -0.97 -2.88
CA GLU A 60 20.39 0.04 -3.89
C GLU A 60 19.16 0.83 -4.36
N ILE A 61 18.03 0.15 -4.59
CA ILE A 61 16.77 0.79 -4.95
C ILE A 61 16.27 1.63 -3.77
N LYS A 62 16.30 1.09 -2.55
CA LYS A 62 15.88 1.85 -1.34
C LYS A 62 16.72 3.12 -1.15
N ALA A 63 18.03 3.02 -1.29
CA ALA A 63 18.94 4.17 -1.16
C ALA A 63 18.68 5.23 -2.22
N TYR A 64 18.44 4.83 -3.48
CA TYR A 64 18.09 5.73 -4.56
C TYR A 64 16.78 6.48 -4.29
N LEU A 65 15.71 5.77 -3.92
CA LEU A 65 14.40 6.37 -3.68
C LEU A 65 14.43 7.39 -2.54
N LYS A 66 15.24 7.13 -1.50
CA LYS A 66 15.45 8.04 -0.38
C LYS A 66 16.28 9.28 -0.76
N ALA A 67 17.26 9.12 -1.65
CA ALA A 67 18.09 10.23 -2.11
C ALA A 67 17.33 11.23 -3.00
N GLU A 68 16.39 10.73 -3.80
CA GLU A 68 15.55 11.54 -4.70
C GLU A 68 14.31 12.13 -4.02
N ASP A 69 14.11 11.89 -2.72
CA ASP A 69 12.95 12.32 -1.93
C ASP A 69 11.60 11.95 -2.57
N LEU A 70 11.54 10.74 -3.15
CA LEU A 70 10.35 10.25 -3.86
C LEU A 70 9.29 9.74 -2.89
N ILE A 71 8.03 9.86 -3.30
CA ILE A 71 6.91 9.30 -2.55
C ILE A 71 6.78 7.82 -2.91
N VAL A 72 7.17 6.95 -1.97
CA VAL A 72 7.21 5.50 -2.20
C VAL A 72 6.02 4.78 -1.58
N GLY A 73 5.42 3.86 -2.31
CA GLY A 73 4.48 2.87 -1.79
C GLY A 73 4.89 1.46 -2.16
N TYR A 74 4.59 0.50 -1.29
CA TYR A 74 4.77 -0.93 -1.54
C TYR A 74 3.43 -1.60 -1.80
N ILE A 75 3.40 -2.45 -2.82
CA ILE A 75 2.29 -3.34 -3.12
C ILE A 75 2.75 -4.77 -2.86
N ALA A 76 1.98 -5.51 -2.06
CA ALA A 76 2.27 -6.91 -1.75
C ALA A 76 1.01 -7.76 -1.74
N SER A 77 1.18 -9.07 -1.87
CA SER A 77 0.08 -10.02 -1.65
C SER A 77 -0.31 -10.12 -0.17
N LYS A 78 0.66 -9.88 0.72
CA LYS A 78 0.50 -9.92 2.18
C LYS A 78 1.62 -9.13 2.84
N PHE A 79 1.36 -8.65 4.04
CA PHE A 79 2.39 -8.08 4.91
C PHE A 79 2.39 -8.80 6.25
N SER A 80 3.59 -9.04 6.78
CA SER A 80 3.80 -9.34 8.18
C SER A 80 3.93 -8.06 8.99
N LYS A 81 3.76 -8.17 10.32
CA LYS A 81 3.94 -7.01 11.20
C LYS A 81 5.35 -6.41 11.10
N ALA A 82 6.38 -7.27 11.06
CA ALA A 82 7.76 -6.82 10.97
C ALA A 82 8.03 -6.03 9.67
N GLU A 83 7.45 -6.47 8.55
CA GLU A 83 7.59 -5.77 7.26
C GLU A 83 6.88 -4.41 7.26
N ILE A 84 5.73 -4.29 7.93
CA ILE A 84 5.02 -3.01 8.07
C ILE A 84 5.89 -2.03 8.87
N ASP A 85 6.35 -2.46 10.04
CA ASP A 85 7.12 -1.63 10.96
C ASP A 85 8.41 -1.15 10.27
N SER A 86 9.14 -2.07 9.63
CA SER A 86 10.35 -1.71 8.89
C SER A 86 10.07 -0.79 7.70
N SER A 87 8.95 -0.97 6.99
CA SER A 87 8.63 -0.12 5.83
C SER A 87 8.29 1.30 6.26
N ILE A 88 7.58 1.46 7.38
CA ILE A 88 7.27 2.77 7.94
C ILE A 88 8.55 3.47 8.42
N GLU A 89 9.45 2.74 9.07
CA GLU A 89 10.78 3.25 9.47
C GLU A 89 11.64 3.65 8.26
N ASP A 90 11.55 2.91 7.16
CA ASP A 90 12.19 3.21 5.87
C ASP A 90 11.58 4.45 5.17
N GLY A 91 10.47 4.99 5.69
CA GLY A 91 9.81 6.19 5.17
C GLY A 91 8.75 5.93 4.10
N VAL A 92 8.34 4.67 3.90
CA VAL A 92 7.33 4.28 2.92
C VAL A 92 5.98 4.89 3.29
N LYS A 93 5.34 5.52 2.30
CA LYS A 93 4.09 6.26 2.47
C LYS A 93 2.85 5.45 2.15
N GLY A 94 2.95 4.38 1.36
CA GLY A 94 1.82 3.52 1.02
C GLY A 94 2.13 2.06 1.29
N LEU A 95 1.28 1.37 2.05
CA LEU A 95 1.30 -0.09 2.16
C LEU A 95 -0.03 -0.61 1.61
N LEU A 96 0.02 -1.23 0.43
CA LEU A 96 -1.16 -1.56 -0.38
C LEU A 96 -1.20 -3.07 -0.65
N THR A 97 -2.38 -3.68 -0.63
CA THR A 97 -2.55 -5.04 -1.14
C THR A 97 -3.05 -5.04 -2.59
N PHE A 98 -2.77 -6.12 -3.33
CA PHE A 98 -3.29 -6.30 -4.69
C PHE A 98 -4.82 -6.34 -4.80
N ASN A 99 -5.55 -6.47 -3.68
CA ASN A 99 -7.01 -6.60 -3.64
C ASN A 99 -7.73 -5.27 -3.43
N MET A 100 -7.03 -4.14 -3.53
CA MET A 100 -7.61 -2.83 -3.34
C MET A 100 -8.61 -2.49 -4.45
N ASP A 101 -9.73 -1.86 -4.08
CA ASP A 101 -10.67 -1.33 -5.05
C ASP A 101 -10.21 0.05 -5.57
N THR A 102 -10.87 0.53 -6.62
CA THR A 102 -10.53 1.81 -7.26
C THR A 102 -10.61 3.00 -6.29
N LEU A 103 -11.60 3.00 -5.40
CA LEU A 103 -11.77 4.07 -4.41
C LEU A 103 -10.62 4.07 -3.38
N GLY A 104 -10.27 2.90 -2.86
CA GLY A 104 -9.13 2.71 -1.97
C GLY A 104 -7.83 3.14 -2.59
N LEU A 105 -7.58 2.75 -3.84
CA LEU A 105 -6.37 3.11 -4.56
C LEU A 105 -6.26 4.63 -4.76
N ASN A 106 -7.33 5.29 -5.17
CA ASN A 106 -7.35 6.75 -5.36
C ASN A 106 -7.14 7.49 -4.04
N PHE A 107 -7.75 7.00 -2.95
CA PHE A 107 -7.57 7.56 -1.62
C PHE A 107 -6.14 7.36 -1.11
N ALA A 108 -5.55 6.18 -1.34
CA ALA A 108 -4.17 5.88 -0.98
C ALA A 108 -3.19 6.79 -1.71
N ILE A 109 -3.32 6.90 -3.04
CA ILE A 109 -2.51 7.79 -3.88
C ILE A 109 -2.62 9.24 -3.39
N SER A 110 -3.84 9.73 -3.15
CA SER A 110 -4.06 11.10 -2.66
C SER A 110 -3.42 11.34 -1.29
N THR A 111 -3.56 10.39 -0.37
CA THR A 111 -2.94 10.43 0.97
C THR A 111 -1.42 10.47 0.87
N MET A 112 -0.85 9.63 0.00
CA MET A 112 0.59 9.59 -0.26
C MET A 112 1.10 10.89 -0.87
N MET A 113 0.37 11.50 -1.82
CA MET A 113 0.73 12.80 -2.41
C MET A 113 0.80 13.94 -1.39
N GLU A 114 -0.02 13.86 -0.34
CA GLU A 114 0.02 14.78 0.81
C GLU A 114 1.14 14.44 1.81
N ASN A 115 2.05 13.53 1.43
CA ASN A 115 3.16 13.03 2.24
C ASN A 115 2.73 12.32 3.55
N ARG A 116 1.49 11.82 3.59
CA ARG A 116 0.92 11.07 4.71
C ARG A 116 1.05 9.57 4.48
N ILE A 117 1.07 8.79 5.56
CA ILE A 117 1.15 7.34 5.49
C ILE A 117 -0.27 6.78 5.30
N PHE A 118 -0.42 5.95 4.27
CA PHE A 118 -1.60 5.13 4.04
C PHE A 118 -1.25 3.66 4.27
N VAL A 119 -2.06 2.97 5.07
CA VAL A 119 -1.99 1.52 5.25
C VAL A 119 -3.35 0.94 4.85
N ASP A 120 -3.32 0.01 3.90
CA ASP A 120 -4.51 -0.70 3.46
C ASP A 120 -5.21 -1.36 4.66
N PRO A 121 -6.50 -1.09 4.90
CA PRO A 121 -7.25 -1.68 6.00
C PRO A 121 -7.23 -3.21 6.02
N TYR A 122 -7.07 -3.87 4.87
CA TYR A 122 -6.91 -5.32 4.82
C TYR A 122 -5.63 -5.78 5.50
N ILE A 123 -4.58 -4.96 5.54
CA ILE A 123 -3.34 -5.24 6.28
C ILE A 123 -3.62 -5.17 7.78
N ASP A 124 -4.21 -4.06 8.24
CA ASP A 124 -4.47 -3.79 9.66
C ASP A 124 -5.46 -4.80 10.28
N TYR A 125 -6.38 -5.36 9.50
CA TYR A 125 -7.27 -6.44 9.92
C TYR A 125 -6.51 -7.71 10.38
N PHE A 126 -5.30 -7.97 9.87
CA PHE A 126 -4.49 -9.14 10.23
C PHE A 126 -3.36 -8.86 11.24
N THR A 127 -2.92 -7.60 11.38
CA THR A 127 -1.78 -7.18 12.23
C THR A 127 -2.22 -6.35 13.44
N VAL A 128 -2.77 -7.03 14.44
CA VAL A 128 -3.60 -6.53 15.56
C VAL A 128 -3.03 -5.42 16.49
N ASN A 129 -1.83 -4.83 16.30
CA ASN A 129 -1.16 -4.10 17.40
C ASN A 129 -0.68 -2.64 17.17
N HIS A 130 -1.04 -1.94 16.08
CA HIS A 130 -0.58 -0.54 15.86
C HIS A 130 -1.69 0.51 15.73
N GLN A 131 -2.91 0.19 16.15
CA GLN A 131 -4.05 1.12 16.08
C GLN A 131 -3.95 2.34 16.99
N GLU A 132 -3.02 2.38 17.95
CA GLU A 132 -2.91 3.51 18.90
C GLU A 132 -2.01 4.66 18.39
N SER A 133 -1.13 4.44 17.41
CA SER A 133 -0.34 5.51 16.78
C SER A 133 -0.95 6.06 15.49
N ALA A 134 -1.97 5.37 14.96
CA ALA A 134 -2.63 5.73 13.71
C ALA A 134 -3.99 6.41 13.93
N ALA A 135 -4.05 7.37 14.87
CA ALA A 135 -5.24 8.20 15.09
C ALA A 135 -5.69 8.95 13.81
N ASP A 136 -4.84 9.05 12.79
CA ASP A 136 -5.16 9.62 11.49
C ASP A 136 -5.68 8.59 10.45
N ASN A 137 -5.58 7.27 10.71
CA ASN A 137 -6.13 6.20 9.83
C ASN A 137 -7.66 6.01 9.98
N ILE A 138 -8.32 6.86 10.78
CA ILE A 138 -9.77 6.89 10.98
C ILE A 138 -10.52 7.15 9.65
N SER A 139 -9.85 7.74 8.65
CA SER A 139 -10.50 8.23 7.42
C SER A 139 -11.08 7.12 6.51
N TYR A 140 -10.43 5.98 6.35
CA TYR A 140 -10.92 4.96 5.39
C TYR A 140 -11.99 4.02 5.98
N ALA A 141 -11.86 3.66 7.27
CA ALA A 141 -12.92 2.92 7.96
C ALA A 141 -14.21 3.76 8.10
N MET A 142 -14.09 5.09 8.20
CA MET A 142 -15.23 6.01 8.13
C MET A 142 -15.88 6.06 6.73
N GLN A 143 -15.12 5.90 5.63
CA GLN A 143 -15.67 5.88 4.27
C GLN A 143 -16.50 4.61 3.97
N LEU A 144 -16.20 3.49 4.62
CA LEU A 144 -17.05 2.28 4.57
C LEU A 144 -18.41 2.46 5.29
N ARG A 145 -18.69 3.65 5.85
CA ARG A 145 -19.89 3.98 6.63
C ARG A 145 -20.19 2.98 7.76
N LEU A 146 -19.16 2.28 8.26
CA LEU A 146 -19.35 1.39 9.38
C LEU A 146 -19.56 2.23 10.62
N THR A 147 -20.70 2.05 11.25
CA THR A 147 -20.95 2.54 12.60
C THR A 147 -19.93 1.94 13.57
N SER A 148 -19.68 2.61 14.69
CA SER A 148 -18.78 2.10 15.74
C SER A 148 -19.11 0.66 16.14
N ARG A 149 -20.40 0.29 16.07
CA ARG A 149 -20.88 -1.05 16.38
C ARG A 149 -20.55 -2.08 15.31
N GLU A 150 -20.70 -1.75 14.04
CA GLU A 150 -20.36 -2.66 12.94
C GLU A 150 -18.86 -2.93 12.90
N TYR A 151 -18.05 -1.91 13.18
CA TYR A 151 -16.61 -2.05 13.32
C TYR A 151 -16.20 -2.97 14.50
N GLU A 152 -16.85 -2.81 15.66
CA GLU A 152 -16.65 -3.72 16.81
C GLU A 152 -17.02 -5.17 16.49
N VAL A 153 -18.15 -5.38 15.80
CA VAL A 153 -18.60 -6.72 15.40
C VAL A 153 -17.60 -7.35 14.43
N LEU A 154 -17.07 -6.59 13.47
CA LEU A 154 -16.05 -7.05 12.54
C LEU A 154 -14.78 -7.49 13.27
N LYS A 155 -14.33 -6.69 14.26
CA LYS A 155 -13.21 -7.03 15.15
C LYS A 155 -13.44 -8.33 15.93
N LEU A 156 -14.67 -8.55 16.43
CA LEU A 156 -15.02 -9.75 17.19
C LEU A 156 -15.10 -11.01 16.29
N MET A 157 -15.66 -10.90 15.09
CA MET A 157 -15.71 -12.00 14.12
C MET A 157 -14.29 -12.43 13.70
N ALA A 158 -13.40 -11.47 13.47
CA ALA A 158 -11.98 -11.73 13.17
C ALA A 158 -11.27 -12.51 14.30
N LYS A 159 -11.49 -12.09 15.55
CA LYS A 159 -10.95 -12.78 16.74
C LYS A 159 -11.54 -14.19 16.91
N GLY A 160 -12.83 -14.37 16.61
CA GLY A 160 -13.51 -15.67 16.67
C GLY A 160 -12.95 -16.71 15.67
N GLN A 161 -12.64 -16.29 14.44
CA GLN A 161 -12.08 -17.19 13.43
C GLN A 161 -10.67 -17.70 13.78
N LYS A 162 -9.83 -16.89 14.42
CA LYS A 162 -8.50 -17.35 14.91
C LYS A 162 -8.63 -18.49 15.94
N LYS A 163 -9.64 -18.44 16.82
CA LYS A 163 -9.88 -19.51 17.81
C LYS A 163 -10.33 -20.83 17.18
N GLN A 164 -11.28 -20.80 16.25
CA GLN A 164 -11.74 -22.03 15.57
C GLN A 164 -10.65 -22.66 14.68
N ARG A 165 -9.80 -21.85 14.06
CA ARG A 165 -8.73 -22.35 13.19
C ARG A 165 -7.59 -23.02 13.97
N ASN A 166 -7.37 -22.61 15.22
CA ASN A 166 -6.42 -23.26 16.13
C ASN A 166 -6.97 -24.54 16.78
N LEU A 167 -8.29 -24.67 16.96
CA LEU A 167 -8.90 -25.92 17.46
C LEU A 167 -8.95 -27.05 16.42
N LYS A 168 -8.93 -26.75 15.12
CA LYS A 168 -8.91 -27.78 14.06
C LYS A 168 -7.51 -28.34 13.74
N ARG A 169 -6.48 -27.88 14.44
CA ARG A 169 -5.06 -28.27 14.24
C ARG A 169 -4.47 -29.06 15.42
N THR A 170 -5.30 -29.42 16.39
CA THR A 170 -5.04 -30.39 17.46
C THR A 170 -5.93 -31.59 17.25
#